data_AF-E3LJ31-F1
#
_entry.id   AF-E3LJ31-F1
#
_cell.length_a   1.000
_cell.length_b   1.000
_cell.length_c   1.000
_cell.angle_alpha   90.00
_cell.angle_beta   90.00
_cell.angle_gamma   90.00
#
_symmetry.space_group_name_H-M   'P 1'
#
loop_
_entity.id
_entity.type
_entity.pdbx_description
1 polymer ?
#
loop_
_entity_poly.entity_id
_entity_poly.type
_entity_poly.pdbx_seq_one_letter_code
_entity_poly.pdbx_strand_id
1 'polypeptide(L)'
;MSCTYRNNYFESEEFLNLALHSLSVVQAPIYILGAYIIIMKTPNKMGKVKFPMLSMHLIFASNDVYAATLALPRMVFPICAGYSTGVLSSIGVPIWIEGYIGLTMFFLFGPAVTMFFENRYNYVVRLDCNTHSRRFKRAVHYFINYFIALNVLMPSFLNLPDQSVARQIALKKLPCLPLEIINHPRFFMIGNEDLNFVCTGLFGIFIWTQIIFFVAKTVNFVFRTKAQSQQTAQLQRKFFRAVCVQIAFPFVVVMIPACYNLSATYTNNYDMAFTNVSVIVITSHGLFATIIMLLIHKPYRTETLKVLGIERFYKSNKLTVVRMSISIGQTGPDEAGIIPVPGVLETSYYEKQSGIKKIIYTVRDLKAVKILYKEDQVPWA
;
A
#
# COMPACT_ATOMS: atom_id res chain seq x y z
N MET A 1 34.25 -1.31 -12.61
CA MET A 1 33.70 -0.58 -13.76
C MET A 1 33.65 -1.51 -14.96
N SER A 2 32.53 -2.22 -15.09
CA SER A 2 32.17 -3.03 -16.25
C SER A 2 31.00 -2.37 -16.98
N CYS A 3 31.09 -2.24 -18.31
CA CYS A 3 29.98 -1.78 -19.15
C CYS A 3 29.49 -2.99 -19.95
N THR A 4 28.23 -3.40 -19.77
CA THR A 4 27.69 -4.59 -20.42
C THR A 4 26.44 -4.28 -21.23
N TYR A 5 26.56 -4.52 -22.53
CA TYR A 5 25.48 -4.55 -23.50
C TYR A 5 25.72 -5.76 -24.42
N ARG A 6 24.86 -6.76 -24.33
CA ARG A 6 24.94 -8.06 -25.01
C ARG A 6 24.12 -8.10 -26.30
N ASN A 7 23.33 -7.05 -26.57
CA ASN A 7 22.44 -6.98 -27.72
C ASN A 7 21.46 -8.17 -27.78
N ASN A 8 20.86 -8.51 -26.65
CA ASN A 8 19.86 -9.57 -26.55
C ASN A 8 18.46 -8.99 -26.37
N TYR A 9 17.44 -9.85 -26.42
CA TYR A 9 16.04 -9.44 -26.30
C TYR A 9 15.75 -8.68 -24.99
N PHE A 10 16.32 -9.08 -23.85
CA PHE A 10 16.09 -8.42 -22.55
C PHE A 10 16.62 -6.98 -22.47
N GLU A 11 17.56 -6.62 -23.35
CA GLU A 11 18.14 -5.29 -23.45
C GLU A 11 17.44 -4.42 -24.51
N SER A 12 16.59 -5.04 -25.34
CA SER A 12 15.86 -4.39 -26.43
C SER A 12 14.77 -3.44 -25.93
N GLU A 13 14.40 -2.50 -26.80
CA GLU A 13 13.26 -1.61 -26.54
C GLU A 13 11.92 -2.35 -26.62
N GLU A 14 11.81 -3.29 -27.56
CA GLU A 14 10.62 -4.12 -27.77
C GLU A 14 10.24 -4.89 -26.51
N PHE A 15 11.22 -5.52 -25.85
CA PHE A 15 10.99 -6.23 -24.59
C PHE A 15 10.48 -5.31 -23.49
N LEU A 16 11.12 -4.16 -23.28
CA LEU A 16 10.74 -3.22 -22.23
C LEU A 16 9.32 -2.69 -22.46
N ASN A 17 9.01 -2.28 -23.69
CA ASN A 17 7.69 -1.79 -24.06
C ASN A 17 6.62 -2.87 -23.90
N LEU A 18 6.87 -4.09 -24.38
CA LEU A 18 5.95 -5.21 -24.22
C LEU A 18 5.69 -5.51 -22.74
N ALA A 19 6.73 -5.54 -21.91
CA ALA A 19 6.60 -5.80 -20.48
C ALA A 19 5.78 -4.71 -19.77
N LEU A 20 6.07 -3.43 -20.04
CA LEU A 20 5.36 -2.30 -19.42
C LEU A 20 3.90 -2.21 -19.89
N HIS A 21 3.62 -2.40 -21.18
CA HIS A 21 2.25 -2.45 -21.68
C HIS A 21 1.46 -3.63 -21.10
N SER A 22 2.07 -4.82 -21.03
CA SER A 22 1.44 -5.99 -20.41
C SER A 22 1.13 -5.73 -18.93
N LEU A 23 2.05 -5.08 -18.20
CA LEU A 23 1.82 -4.65 -16.83
C LEU A 23 0.63 -3.69 -16.74
N SER A 24 0.55 -2.68 -17.62
CA SER A 24 -0.54 -1.71 -17.61
C SER A 24 -1.92 -2.37 -17.77
N VAL A 25 -2.05 -3.33 -18.69
CA VAL A 25 -3.30 -4.08 -18.93
C VAL A 25 -3.76 -4.81 -17.67
N VAL A 26 -2.83 -5.36 -16.88
CA VAL A 26 -3.13 -6.05 -15.62
C VAL A 26 -3.36 -5.07 -14.47
N GLN A 27 -2.60 -3.98 -14.43
CA GLN A 27 -2.64 -2.96 -13.39
C GLN A 27 -3.97 -2.21 -13.35
N ALA A 28 -4.47 -1.77 -14.50
CA ALA A 28 -5.69 -0.98 -14.60
C ALA A 28 -6.90 -1.61 -13.88
N PRO A 29 -7.31 -2.87 -14.16
CA PRO A 29 -8.45 -3.48 -13.48
C PRO A 29 -8.21 -3.68 -11.99
N ILE A 30 -6.98 -4.03 -11.58
CA ILE A 30 -6.63 -4.24 -10.17
C ILE A 30 -6.64 -2.93 -9.39
N TYR A 31 -6.18 -1.82 -9.98
CA TYR A 31 -6.24 -0.50 -9.35
C TYR A 31 -7.66 0.02 -9.21
N ILE A 32 -8.50 -0.19 -10.23
CA ILE A 32 -9.93 0.15 -10.18
C ILE A 32 -10.62 -0.65 -9.07
N LEU A 33 -10.37 -1.96 -9.02
CA LEU A 33 -10.91 -2.84 -7.96
C LEU A 33 -10.43 -2.42 -6.57
N GLY A 34 -9.13 -2.11 -6.42
CA GLY A 34 -8.54 -1.62 -5.18
C GLY A 34 -9.18 -0.33 -4.70
N ALA A 35 -9.34 0.66 -5.58
CA ALA A 35 -9.99 1.92 -5.27
C ALA A 35 -11.47 1.71 -4.90
N TYR A 36 -12.21 0.90 -5.67
CA TYR A 36 -13.60 0.55 -5.39
C TYR A 36 -13.75 -0.07 -3.99
N ILE A 37 -12.91 -1.04 -3.64
CA ILE A 37 -12.97 -1.71 -2.34
C ILE A 37 -12.65 -0.74 -1.21
N ILE A 38 -11.62 0.11 -1.35
CA ILE A 38 -11.32 1.12 -0.33
C ILE A 38 -12.48 2.10 -0.18
N ILE A 39 -13.06 2.59 -1.27
CA ILE A 39 -14.12 3.61 -1.21
C ILE A 39 -15.44 3.03 -0.69
N MET A 40 -15.87 1.89 -1.23
CA MET A 40 -17.22 1.38 -1.03
C MET A 40 -17.31 0.31 0.07
N LYS A 41 -16.20 -0.38 0.37
CA LYS A 41 -16.20 -1.58 1.22
C LYS A 41 -15.39 -1.44 2.51
N THR A 42 -14.79 -0.28 2.76
CA THR A 42 -14.14 -0.01 4.06
C THR A 42 -15.18 0.04 5.17
N PRO A 43 -15.08 -0.82 6.21
CA PRO A 43 -16.03 -0.82 7.31
C PRO A 43 -15.89 0.43 8.17
N ASN A 44 -16.97 0.84 8.85
CA ASN A 44 -16.98 2.02 9.74
C ASN A 44 -15.85 2.03 10.77
N LYS A 45 -15.49 0.83 11.28
CA LYS A 45 -14.38 0.65 12.23
C LYS A 45 -13.00 1.03 11.66
N MET A 46 -12.84 1.05 10.33
CA MET A 46 -11.62 1.46 9.62
C MET A 46 -11.77 2.85 8.97
N GLY A 47 -12.81 3.61 9.29
CA GLY A 47 -13.08 4.91 8.67
C GLY A 47 -11.92 5.91 8.81
N LYS A 48 -11.22 5.91 9.96
CA LYS A 48 -10.08 6.80 10.23
C LYS A 48 -8.82 6.48 9.42
N VAL A 49 -8.72 5.29 8.83
CA VAL A 49 -7.60 4.89 7.97
C VAL A 49 -7.94 4.86 6.49
N LYS A 50 -9.22 5.04 6.14
CA LYS A 50 -9.72 5.03 4.78
C LYS A 50 -9.02 6.07 3.89
N PHE A 51 -8.93 7.32 4.33
CA PHE A 51 -8.36 8.39 3.52
C PHE A 51 -6.85 8.22 3.29
N PRO A 52 -5.99 8.02 4.31
CA PRO A 52 -4.56 7.79 4.06
C PRO A 52 -4.29 6.56 3.19
N MET A 53 -5.10 5.50 3.37
CA MET A 53 -5.01 4.30 2.58
C MET A 53 -5.40 4.53 1.11
N LEU A 54 -6.48 5.27 0.86
CA LEU A 54 -6.90 5.64 -0.49
C LEU A 54 -5.86 6.54 -1.16
N SER A 55 -5.34 7.54 -0.45
CA SER A 55 -4.31 8.43 -0.99
C SER A 55 -3.04 7.68 -1.38
N MET A 56 -2.54 6.79 -0.51
CA MET A 56 -1.40 5.92 -0.84
C MET A 56 -1.68 5.05 -2.08
N HIS A 57 -2.85 4.42 -2.14
CA HIS A 57 -3.28 3.62 -3.30
C HIS A 57 -3.29 4.42 -4.59
N LEU A 58 -3.89 5.62 -4.57
CA LEU A 58 -3.99 6.48 -5.74
C LEU A 58 -2.62 7.00 -6.21
N ILE A 59 -1.72 7.34 -5.29
CA ILE A 59 -0.37 7.80 -5.62
C ILE A 59 0.42 6.67 -6.28
N PHE A 60 0.38 5.45 -5.73
CA PHE A 60 1.08 4.29 -6.28
C PHE A 60 0.51 3.91 -7.65
N ALA A 61 -0.82 3.84 -7.76
CA ALA A 61 -1.49 3.55 -9.02
C ALA A 61 -1.18 4.59 -10.09
N SER A 62 -1.20 5.89 -9.75
CA SER A 62 -0.91 6.97 -10.71
C SER A 62 0.52 6.91 -11.22
N ASN A 63 1.50 6.65 -10.34
CA ASN A 63 2.89 6.51 -10.75
C ASN A 63 3.10 5.30 -11.68
N ASP A 64 2.53 4.14 -11.34
CA ASP A 64 2.70 2.94 -12.14
C ASP A 64 2.03 3.10 -13.51
N VAL A 65 0.82 3.68 -13.57
CA VAL A 65 0.17 4.02 -14.85
C VAL A 65 1.02 5.02 -15.63
N TYR A 66 1.55 6.05 -14.98
CA TYR A 66 2.43 7.02 -15.63
C TYR A 66 3.65 6.34 -16.26
N ALA A 67 4.39 5.53 -15.51
CA ALA A 67 5.57 4.84 -16.00
C ALA A 67 5.25 3.79 -17.08
N ALA A 68 4.16 3.02 -16.91
CA ALA A 68 3.80 1.91 -17.79
C ALA A 68 3.07 2.31 -19.08
N THR A 69 2.56 3.54 -19.18
CA THR A 69 1.77 3.99 -20.35
C THR A 69 2.15 5.36 -20.87
N LEU A 70 2.28 6.35 -19.97
CA LEU A 70 2.45 7.74 -20.37
C LEU A 70 3.90 8.05 -20.75
N ALA A 71 4.84 7.57 -19.94
CA ALA A 71 6.26 7.77 -20.16
C ALA A 71 6.92 6.59 -20.90
N LEU A 72 6.76 5.34 -20.48
CA LEU A 72 7.61 4.22 -20.96
C LEU A 72 9.10 4.61 -20.91
N PRO A 73 9.64 4.90 -19.72
CA PRO A 73 11.00 5.43 -19.61
C PRO A 73 12.03 4.33 -19.89
N ARG A 74 12.93 4.60 -20.84
CA ARG A 74 14.16 3.83 -21.05
C ARG A 74 15.30 4.51 -20.33
N MET A 75 15.64 3.97 -19.16
CA MET A 75 16.67 4.53 -18.29
C MET A 75 18.04 3.94 -18.61
N VAL A 76 19.05 4.80 -18.58
CA VAL A 76 20.48 4.47 -18.66
C VAL A 76 21.11 4.87 -17.33
N PHE A 77 21.08 3.93 -16.40
CA PHE A 77 21.66 4.07 -15.07
C PHE A 77 23.11 3.57 -15.10
N PRO A 78 24.12 4.17 -14.44
CA PRO A 78 24.06 5.12 -13.33
C PRO A 78 24.14 6.61 -13.69
N ILE A 79 24.33 6.95 -14.96
CA ILE A 79 24.45 8.36 -15.39
C ILE A 79 23.13 9.15 -15.32
N CYS A 80 22.05 8.58 -14.74
CA CYS A 80 20.72 9.18 -14.66
C CYS A 80 20.25 9.78 -16.00
N ALA A 81 20.53 9.08 -17.10
CA ALA A 81 20.13 9.49 -18.43
C ALA A 81 19.09 8.54 -19.02
N GLY A 82 18.54 8.87 -20.17
CA GLY A 82 17.55 8.05 -20.84
C GLY A 82 16.70 8.81 -21.82
N TYR A 83 15.66 8.17 -22.29
CA TYR A 83 14.60 8.79 -23.07
C TYR A 83 13.27 8.09 -22.77
N SER A 84 12.20 8.61 -23.33
CA SER A 84 10.82 8.20 -23.10
C SER A 84 10.16 7.97 -24.46
N THR A 85 9.34 6.93 -24.60
CA THR A 85 8.66 6.56 -25.85
C THR A 85 7.15 6.35 -25.68
N GLY A 86 6.61 6.75 -24.53
CA GLY A 86 5.19 6.64 -24.23
C GLY A 86 4.31 7.66 -24.93
N VAL A 87 3.04 7.70 -24.47
CA VAL A 87 2.01 8.59 -25.02
C VAL A 87 2.42 10.07 -24.93
N LEU A 88 3.06 10.49 -23.84
CA LEU A 88 3.49 11.89 -23.66
C LEU A 88 4.54 12.30 -24.68
N SER A 89 5.48 11.40 -24.96
CA SER A 89 6.50 11.62 -25.98
C SER A 89 5.89 11.67 -27.38
N SER A 90 4.83 10.88 -27.63
CA SER A 90 4.11 10.85 -28.91
C SER A 90 3.31 12.13 -29.20
N ILE A 91 2.75 12.78 -28.18
CA ILE A 91 2.05 14.07 -28.32
C ILE A 91 2.98 15.29 -28.26
N GLY A 92 4.31 15.06 -28.23
CA GLY A 92 5.30 16.12 -28.30
C GLY A 92 5.62 16.83 -26.97
N VAL A 93 5.28 16.25 -25.81
CA VAL A 93 5.71 16.81 -24.52
C VAL A 93 7.25 16.80 -24.45
N PRO A 94 7.91 17.86 -23.96
CA PRO A 94 9.35 17.86 -23.74
C PRO A 94 9.83 16.82 -22.72
N ILE A 95 10.92 16.11 -23.01
CA ILE A 95 11.46 15.03 -22.17
C ILE A 95 11.81 15.46 -20.74
N TRP A 96 12.26 16.71 -20.55
CA TRP A 96 12.58 17.22 -19.22
C TRP A 96 11.32 17.39 -18.34
N ILE A 97 10.17 17.71 -18.94
CA ILE A 97 8.88 17.77 -18.24
C ILE A 97 8.45 16.37 -17.86
N GLU A 98 8.56 15.40 -18.78
CA GLU A 98 8.24 14.00 -18.49
C GLU A 98 9.12 13.42 -17.37
N GLY A 99 10.42 13.74 -17.41
CA GLY A 99 11.37 13.36 -16.37
C GLY A 99 11.02 13.98 -15.02
N TYR A 100 10.70 15.27 -14.98
CA TYR A 100 10.31 15.96 -13.75
C TYR A 100 9.05 15.37 -13.14
N ILE A 101 7.97 15.25 -13.94
CA ILE A 101 6.69 14.69 -13.47
C ILE A 101 6.88 13.25 -12.96
N GLY A 102 7.57 12.39 -13.72
CA GLY A 102 7.77 10.99 -13.35
C GLY A 102 8.56 10.83 -12.05
N LEU A 103 9.67 11.55 -11.91
CA LEU A 103 10.48 11.48 -10.69
C LEU A 103 9.74 12.08 -9.50
N THR A 104 9.06 13.21 -9.68
CA THR A 104 8.25 13.80 -8.61
C THR A 104 7.17 12.84 -8.14
N MET A 105 6.44 12.17 -9.04
CA MET A 105 5.46 11.14 -8.68
C MET A 105 6.08 10.01 -7.84
N PHE A 106 7.29 9.57 -8.20
CA PHE A 106 8.03 8.57 -7.43
C PHE A 106 8.38 9.08 -6.02
N PHE A 107 8.81 10.34 -5.86
CA PHE A 107 9.11 10.91 -4.53
C PHE A 107 7.88 11.12 -3.65
N LEU A 108 6.69 11.28 -4.23
CA LEU A 108 5.42 11.38 -3.48
C LEU A 108 5.11 10.11 -2.66
N PHE A 109 5.79 8.99 -2.94
CA PHE A 109 5.64 7.75 -2.15
C PHE A 109 6.03 7.95 -0.70
N GLY A 110 7.12 8.67 -0.44
CA GLY A 110 7.60 8.92 0.91
C GLY A 110 6.54 9.59 1.78
N PRO A 111 6.03 10.78 1.40
CA PRO A 111 4.95 11.47 2.10
C PRO A 111 3.67 10.65 2.24
N ALA A 112 3.28 9.88 1.21
CA ALA A 112 2.09 9.03 1.26
C ALA A 112 2.19 7.96 2.35
N VAL A 113 3.33 7.28 2.43
CA VAL A 113 3.58 6.27 3.48
C VAL A 113 3.75 6.91 4.85
N THR A 114 4.50 8.01 4.94
CA THR A 114 4.68 8.75 6.21
C THR A 114 3.33 9.18 6.76
N MET A 115 2.45 9.73 5.91
CA MET A 115 1.07 10.08 6.29
C MET A 115 0.30 8.87 6.82
N PHE A 116 0.43 7.71 6.19
CA PHE A 116 -0.23 6.50 6.66
C PHE A 116 0.23 6.11 8.08
N PHE A 117 1.54 6.06 8.34
CA PHE A 117 2.06 5.69 9.65
C PHE A 117 1.85 6.75 10.72
N GLU A 118 1.95 8.02 10.36
CA GLU A 118 1.59 9.14 11.23
C GLU A 118 0.13 9.03 11.68
N ASN A 119 -0.77 8.72 10.74
CA ASN A 119 -2.19 8.54 11.03
C ASN A 119 -2.41 7.38 12.00
N ARG A 120 -1.72 6.24 11.79
CA ARG A 120 -1.75 5.11 12.72
C ARG A 120 -1.26 5.48 14.10
N TYR A 121 -0.10 6.11 14.19
CA TYR A 121 0.48 6.56 15.44
C TYR A 121 -0.48 7.47 16.22
N ASN A 122 -1.14 8.40 15.53
CA ASN A 122 -2.05 9.34 16.19
C ASN A 122 -3.28 8.68 16.76
N TYR A 123 -3.97 7.86 15.97
CA TYR A 123 -5.20 7.26 16.46
C TYR A 123 -4.93 6.16 17.48
N VAL A 124 -3.86 5.38 17.32
CA VAL A 124 -3.51 4.26 18.21
C VAL A 124 -2.86 4.73 19.52
N VAL A 125 -1.93 5.69 19.48
CA VAL A 125 -1.07 6.03 20.62
C VAL A 125 -1.52 7.30 21.33
N ARG A 126 -2.16 8.25 20.64
CA ARG A 126 -2.46 9.58 21.20
C ARG A 126 -3.93 9.74 21.59
N LEU A 127 -4.15 10.27 22.79
CA LEU A 127 -5.49 10.60 23.30
C LEU A 127 -6.03 11.92 22.74
N ASP A 128 -5.14 12.84 22.34
CA ASP A 128 -5.48 14.18 21.83
C ASP A 128 -5.66 14.24 20.30
N CYS A 129 -5.79 13.09 19.64
CA CYS A 129 -5.80 12.96 18.18
C CYS A 129 -6.93 13.75 17.48
N ASN A 130 -8.04 13.99 18.18
CA ASN A 130 -9.20 14.71 17.65
C ASN A 130 -9.17 16.22 17.89
N THR A 131 -8.22 16.74 18.67
CA THR A 131 -8.14 18.18 19.00
C THR A 131 -7.80 19.03 17.77
N HIS A 132 -8.30 20.28 17.74
CA HIS A 132 -8.04 21.22 16.64
C HIS A 132 -6.54 21.49 16.46
N SER A 133 -5.83 21.76 17.56
CA SER A 133 -4.37 21.96 17.56
C SER A 133 -3.63 20.79 16.92
N ARG A 134 -4.04 19.54 17.22
CA ARG A 134 -3.41 18.36 16.64
C ARG A 134 -3.71 18.24 15.15
N ARG A 135 -4.95 18.45 14.71
CA ARG A 135 -5.31 18.43 13.28
C ARG A 135 -4.49 19.45 12.48
N PHE A 136 -4.30 20.66 13.01
CA PHE A 136 -3.48 21.68 12.37
C PHE A 136 -2.01 21.26 12.24
N LYS A 137 -1.40 20.75 13.33
CA LYS A 137 -0.02 20.23 13.28
C LYS A 137 0.17 19.11 12.26
N ARG A 138 -0.85 18.25 12.09
CA ARG A 138 -0.84 17.17 11.09
C ARG A 138 -0.93 17.71 9.67
N ALA A 139 -1.81 18.67 9.42
CA ALA A 139 -1.92 19.33 8.12
C ALA A 139 -0.61 20.01 7.72
N VAL A 140 0.03 20.73 8.64
CA VAL A 140 1.35 21.35 8.42
C VAL A 140 2.42 20.29 8.14
N HIS A 141 2.44 19.20 8.92
CA HIS A 141 3.38 18.09 8.69
C HIS A 141 3.22 17.45 7.30
N TYR A 142 1.97 17.24 6.84
CA TYR A 142 1.72 16.73 5.49
C TYR A 142 2.16 17.73 4.44
N PHE A 143 1.80 19.01 4.58
CA PHE A 143 2.20 20.07 3.66
C PHE A 143 3.72 20.11 3.49
N ILE A 144 4.49 20.10 4.59
CA ILE A 144 5.96 20.11 4.55
C ILE A 144 6.50 18.88 3.82
N ASN A 145 6.01 17.68 4.13
CA ASN A 145 6.49 16.45 3.49
C ASN A 145 6.24 16.46 1.98
N TYR A 146 5.04 16.84 1.55
CA TYR A 146 4.70 16.92 0.13
C TYR A 146 5.48 18.05 -0.57
N PHE A 147 5.62 19.21 0.07
CA PHE A 147 6.39 20.33 -0.48
C PHE A 147 7.86 19.96 -0.70
N ILE A 148 8.49 19.27 0.26
CA ILE A 148 9.87 18.78 0.10
C ILE A 148 9.95 17.76 -1.05
N ALA A 149 9.00 16.82 -1.13
CA ALA A 149 9.00 15.81 -2.19
C ALA A 149 8.84 16.42 -3.60
N LEU A 150 8.07 17.49 -3.75
CA LEU A 150 7.93 18.21 -5.02
C LEU A 150 9.22 18.93 -5.44
N ASN A 151 10.05 19.34 -4.49
CA ASN A 151 11.22 20.20 -4.74
C ASN A 151 12.57 19.46 -4.60
N VAL A 152 12.59 18.19 -4.21
CA VAL A 152 13.82 17.44 -3.90
C VAL A 152 14.84 17.42 -5.06
N LEU A 153 14.37 17.22 -6.29
CA LEU A 153 15.23 17.23 -7.49
C LEU A 153 15.26 18.57 -8.22
N MET A 154 14.58 19.60 -7.72
CA MET A 154 14.57 20.92 -8.37
C MET A 154 16.00 21.43 -8.65
N PRO A 155 16.99 21.31 -7.74
CA PRO A 155 18.36 21.73 -8.02
C PRO A 155 19.00 21.03 -9.24
N SER A 156 18.67 19.76 -9.48
CA SER A 156 19.17 19.00 -10.63
C SER A 156 18.51 19.42 -11.93
N PHE A 157 17.21 19.77 -11.89
CA PHE A 157 16.47 20.28 -13.05
C PHE A 157 16.81 21.74 -13.39
N LEU A 158 17.31 22.52 -12.44
CA LEU A 158 17.85 23.85 -12.70
C LEU A 158 19.25 23.82 -13.31
N ASN A 159 19.99 22.72 -13.13
CA ASN A 159 21.36 22.53 -13.63
C ASN A 159 21.43 21.39 -14.65
N LEU A 160 20.54 21.40 -15.63
CA LEU A 160 20.50 20.36 -16.66
C LEU A 160 21.66 20.53 -17.65
N PRO A 161 22.41 19.45 -17.97
CA PRO A 161 23.40 19.50 -19.03
C PRO A 161 22.71 19.62 -20.40
N ASP A 162 23.34 20.35 -21.31
CA ASP A 162 22.94 20.34 -22.72
C ASP A 162 22.98 18.92 -23.29
N GLN A 163 22.13 18.64 -24.28
CA GLN A 163 22.04 17.31 -24.87
C GLN A 163 23.37 16.82 -25.46
N SER A 164 24.16 17.71 -26.07
CA SER A 164 25.49 17.39 -26.60
C SER A 164 26.45 16.94 -25.50
N VAL A 165 26.43 17.63 -24.36
CA VAL A 165 27.23 17.30 -23.17
C VAL A 165 26.79 15.98 -22.57
N ALA A 166 25.47 15.75 -22.44
CA ALA A 166 24.92 14.48 -21.96
C ALA A 166 25.37 13.29 -22.82
N ARG A 167 25.37 13.44 -24.16
CA ARG A 167 25.86 12.41 -25.08
C ARG A 167 27.36 12.14 -24.93
N GLN A 168 28.17 13.19 -24.77
CA GLN A 168 29.61 13.05 -24.53
C GLN A 168 29.90 12.31 -23.22
N ILE A 169 29.15 12.62 -22.16
CA ILE A 169 29.24 11.92 -20.87
C ILE A 169 28.88 10.43 -21.06
N ALA A 170 27.79 10.13 -21.76
CA ALA A 170 27.37 8.76 -22.05
C ALA A 170 28.44 7.98 -22.82
N LEU A 171 29.01 8.55 -23.89
CA LEU A 171 30.08 7.92 -24.67
C LEU A 171 31.34 7.66 -23.83
N LYS A 172 31.69 8.59 -22.94
CA LYS A 172 32.89 8.48 -22.10
C LYS A 172 32.72 7.47 -20.96
N LYS A 173 31.56 7.47 -20.28
CA LYS A 173 31.31 6.61 -19.12
C LYS A 173 30.81 5.21 -19.52
N LEU A 174 30.04 5.12 -20.60
CA LEU A 174 29.37 3.89 -21.04
C LEU A 174 29.71 3.58 -22.52
N PRO A 175 30.97 3.23 -22.84
CA PRO A 175 31.40 3.02 -24.23
C PRO A 175 30.74 1.81 -24.91
N CYS A 176 30.13 0.90 -24.13
CA CYS A 176 29.41 -0.26 -24.66
C CYS A 176 27.99 0.08 -25.16
N LEU A 177 27.46 1.26 -24.85
CA LEU A 177 26.10 1.63 -25.19
C LEU A 177 25.98 1.90 -26.70
N PRO A 178 24.99 1.31 -27.40
CA PRO A 178 24.79 1.57 -28.83
C PRO A 178 24.61 3.06 -29.14
N LEU A 179 25.19 3.48 -30.26
CA LEU A 179 25.06 4.85 -30.76
C LEU A 179 23.60 5.22 -31.03
N GLU A 180 22.74 4.27 -31.35
CA GLU A 180 21.29 4.48 -31.54
C GLU A 180 20.61 5.04 -30.28
N ILE A 181 21.00 4.54 -29.09
CA ILE A 181 20.47 4.99 -27.81
C ILE A 181 21.00 6.39 -27.47
N ILE A 182 22.29 6.61 -27.67
CA ILE A 182 22.96 7.89 -27.35
C ILE A 182 22.48 9.01 -28.27
N ASN A 183 22.42 8.73 -29.57
CA ASN A 183 22.04 9.70 -30.60
C ASN A 183 20.53 9.89 -30.70
N HIS A 184 19.74 9.19 -29.88
CA HIS A 184 18.31 9.38 -29.83
C HIS A 184 17.96 10.87 -29.65
N PRO A 185 17.02 11.43 -30.44
CA PRO A 185 16.72 12.88 -30.43
C PRO A 185 16.18 13.36 -29.08
N ARG A 186 15.59 12.45 -28.29
CA ARG A 186 15.05 12.73 -26.95
C ARG A 186 15.97 12.25 -25.82
N PHE A 187 17.22 11.91 -26.10
CA PHE A 187 18.18 11.55 -25.06
C PHE A 187 18.39 12.72 -24.09
N PHE A 188 18.25 12.44 -22.80
CA PHE A 188 18.21 13.42 -21.72
C PHE A 188 18.95 12.89 -20.50
N MET A 189 19.66 13.75 -19.78
CA MET A 189 20.38 13.43 -18.56
C MET A 189 19.95 14.36 -17.43
N ILE A 190 19.62 13.79 -16.28
CA ILE A 190 19.17 14.56 -15.11
C ILE A 190 20.40 15.06 -14.38
N GLY A 191 20.77 16.33 -14.58
CA GLY A 191 21.78 17.04 -13.78
C GLY A 191 23.07 16.25 -13.54
N ASN A 192 23.70 16.49 -12.38
CA ASN A 192 24.86 15.73 -11.92
C ASN A 192 24.41 14.50 -11.09
N GLU A 193 24.98 13.33 -11.37
CA GLU A 193 24.72 12.08 -10.64
C GLU A 193 25.00 12.20 -9.13
N ASP A 194 26.07 12.89 -8.73
CA ASP A 194 26.43 13.08 -7.32
C ASP A 194 25.40 13.97 -6.61
N LEU A 195 24.94 15.03 -7.27
CA LEU A 195 23.90 15.90 -6.74
C LEU A 195 22.58 15.15 -6.58
N ASN A 196 22.17 14.39 -7.59
CA ASN A 196 20.98 13.54 -7.52
C ASN A 196 21.07 12.55 -6.37
N PHE A 197 22.25 11.94 -6.20
CA PHE A 197 22.51 10.99 -5.15
C PHE A 197 22.36 11.62 -3.75
N VAL A 198 22.99 12.78 -3.54
CA VAL A 198 22.90 13.52 -2.27
C VAL A 198 21.46 13.96 -2.00
N CYS A 199 20.77 14.58 -2.96
CA CYS A 199 19.38 15.02 -2.81
C CYS A 199 18.44 13.85 -2.47
N THR A 200 18.55 12.75 -3.23
CA THR A 200 17.72 11.55 -3.03
C THR A 200 18.05 10.85 -1.71
N GLY A 201 19.33 10.79 -1.34
CA GLY A 201 19.79 10.20 -0.07
C GLY A 201 19.30 10.98 1.15
N LEU A 202 19.43 12.30 1.15
CA LEU A 202 18.95 13.16 2.24
C LEU A 202 17.43 13.06 2.40
N PHE A 203 16.69 13.06 1.29
CA PHE A 203 15.24 12.85 1.31
C PHE A 203 14.87 11.47 1.84
N GLY A 204 15.58 10.43 1.40
CA GLY A 204 15.43 9.07 1.90
C GLY A 204 15.61 9.00 3.42
N ILE A 205 16.70 9.55 3.95
CA ILE A 205 16.96 9.63 5.40
C ILE A 205 15.81 10.36 6.10
N PHE A 206 15.41 11.54 5.60
CA PHE A 206 14.32 12.32 6.17
C PHE A 206 13.00 11.55 6.27
N ILE A 207 12.60 10.83 5.22
CA ILE A 207 11.38 10.02 5.20
C ILE A 207 11.52 8.81 6.12
N TRP A 208 12.62 8.07 6.02
CA TRP A 208 12.83 6.84 6.79
C TRP A 208 12.91 7.09 8.28
N THR A 209 13.55 8.18 8.73
CA THR A 209 13.57 8.56 10.15
C THR A 209 12.16 8.76 10.69
N GLN A 210 11.27 9.43 9.93
CA GLN A 210 9.87 9.63 10.34
C GLN A 210 9.09 8.31 10.38
N ILE A 211 9.20 7.48 9.33
CA ILE A 211 8.53 6.17 9.27
C ILE A 211 8.97 5.30 10.44
N ILE A 212 10.28 5.15 10.67
CA ILE A 212 10.83 4.36 11.77
C ILE A 212 10.33 4.89 13.12
N PHE A 213 10.34 6.21 13.32
CA PHE A 213 9.83 6.81 14.54
C PHE A 213 8.36 6.46 14.80
N PHE A 214 7.46 6.68 13.83
CA PHE A 214 6.02 6.41 13.99
C PHE A 214 5.75 4.92 14.17
N VAL A 215 6.41 4.06 13.40
CA VAL A 215 6.30 2.60 13.51
C VAL A 215 6.77 2.16 14.89
N ALA A 216 7.97 2.53 15.32
CA ALA A 216 8.55 2.11 16.60
C ALA A 216 7.67 2.53 17.78
N LYS A 217 7.16 3.77 17.78
CA LYS A 217 6.23 4.24 18.83
C LYS A 217 4.90 3.49 18.82
N THR A 218 4.35 3.20 17.63
CA THR A 218 3.09 2.45 17.52
C THR A 218 3.26 1.00 17.95
N VAL A 219 4.31 0.32 17.50
CA VAL A 219 4.69 -1.04 17.93
C VAL A 219 4.79 -1.08 19.46
N ASN A 220 5.61 -0.20 20.03
CA ASN A 220 5.88 -0.19 21.46
C ASN A 220 4.58 -0.04 22.28
N PHE A 221 3.69 0.87 21.88
CA PHE A 221 2.39 1.03 22.52
C PHE A 221 1.50 -0.21 22.39
N VAL A 222 1.35 -0.77 21.19
CA VAL A 222 0.49 -1.95 20.94
C VAL A 222 0.97 -3.19 21.72
N PHE A 223 2.28 -3.35 21.91
CA PHE A 223 2.82 -4.50 22.64
C PHE A 223 2.89 -4.29 24.16
N ARG A 224 3.08 -3.05 24.65
CA ARG A 224 3.17 -2.76 26.08
C ARG A 224 1.83 -2.50 26.77
N THR A 225 0.82 -2.02 26.06
CA THR A 225 -0.48 -1.70 26.68
C THR A 225 -1.25 -2.99 26.99
N LYS A 226 -1.59 -3.20 28.27
CA LYS A 226 -2.49 -4.28 28.69
C LYS A 226 -3.90 -3.96 28.15
N ALA A 227 -4.34 -4.66 27.12
CA ALA A 227 -5.70 -4.49 26.62
C ALA A 227 -6.72 -4.91 27.68
N GLN A 228 -7.87 -4.20 27.74
CA GLN A 228 -8.97 -4.50 28.66
C GLN A 228 -9.50 -5.93 28.54
N SER A 229 -9.33 -6.60 27.39
CA SER A 229 -9.63 -8.01 27.21
C SER A 229 -8.59 -8.69 26.30
N GLN A 230 -8.36 -9.99 26.51
CA GLN A 230 -7.48 -10.78 25.64
C GLN A 230 -7.94 -10.77 24.17
N GLN A 231 -9.25 -10.77 23.92
CA GLN A 231 -9.79 -10.76 22.56
C GLN A 231 -9.50 -9.44 21.83
N THR A 232 -9.62 -8.30 22.52
CA THR A 232 -9.32 -6.97 21.94
C THR A 232 -7.83 -6.83 21.63
N ALA A 233 -6.94 -7.26 22.54
CA ALA A 233 -5.50 -7.30 22.28
C ALA A 233 -5.14 -8.14 21.05
N GLN A 234 -5.72 -9.34 20.93
CA GLN A 234 -5.44 -10.23 19.81
C GLN A 234 -5.87 -9.63 18.46
N LEU A 235 -7.02 -8.95 18.42
CA LEU A 235 -7.51 -8.31 17.20
C LEU A 235 -6.63 -7.12 16.79
N GLN A 236 -6.27 -6.25 17.74
CA GLN A 236 -5.37 -5.11 17.49
C GLN A 236 -3.99 -5.58 16.98
N ARG A 237 -3.42 -6.63 17.59
CA ARG A 237 -2.13 -7.20 17.15
C ARG A 237 -2.19 -7.81 15.75
N LYS A 238 -3.25 -8.56 15.43
CA LYS A 238 -3.43 -9.15 14.08
C LYS A 238 -3.56 -8.06 13.01
N PHE A 239 -4.35 -7.03 13.29
CA PHE A 239 -4.53 -5.91 12.37
C PHE A 239 -3.25 -5.08 12.21
N PHE A 240 -2.54 -4.80 13.31
CA PHE A 240 -1.27 -4.09 13.25
C PHE A 240 -0.21 -4.87 12.47
N ARG A 241 -0.11 -6.20 12.69
CA ARG A 241 0.79 -7.07 11.90
C ARG A 241 0.43 -7.06 10.41
N ALA A 242 -0.87 -7.16 10.09
CA ALA A 242 -1.35 -7.07 8.70
C ALA A 242 -0.93 -5.75 8.05
N VAL A 243 -1.02 -4.64 8.78
CA VAL A 243 -0.62 -3.31 8.30
C VAL A 243 0.89 -3.20 8.10
N CYS A 244 1.68 -3.69 9.06
CA CYS A 244 3.14 -3.71 8.91
C CYS A 244 3.57 -4.52 7.70
N VAL A 245 2.96 -5.70 7.46
CA VAL A 245 3.27 -6.53 6.28
C VAL A 245 2.79 -5.86 5.00
N GLN A 246 1.59 -5.26 4.99
CA GLN A 246 1.05 -4.54 3.83
C GLN A 246 1.97 -3.43 3.35
N ILE A 247 2.69 -2.80 4.26
CA ILE A 247 3.55 -1.66 3.95
C ILE A 247 4.99 -2.10 3.73
N ALA A 248 5.52 -3.03 4.54
CA ALA A 248 6.86 -3.55 4.36
C ALA A 248 7.04 -4.25 3.01
N PHE A 249 6.01 -4.93 2.51
CA PHE A 249 6.12 -5.69 1.26
C PHE A 249 6.40 -4.80 0.04
N PRO A 250 5.62 -3.74 -0.25
CA PRO A 250 5.94 -2.79 -1.33
C PRO A 250 7.34 -2.18 -1.20
N PHE A 251 7.79 -1.89 0.02
CA PHE A 251 9.15 -1.40 0.23
C PHE A 251 10.20 -2.45 -0.14
N VAL A 252 10.04 -3.71 0.26
CA VAL A 252 10.98 -4.78 -0.13
C VAL A 252 11.07 -4.89 -1.65
N VAL A 253 9.94 -4.80 -2.35
CA VAL A 253 9.90 -4.84 -3.82
C VAL A 253 10.68 -3.69 -4.45
N VAL A 254 10.56 -2.46 -3.93
CA VAL A 254 11.30 -1.28 -4.44
C VAL A 254 12.77 -1.26 -3.99
N MET A 255 13.07 -1.79 -2.81
CA MET A 255 14.43 -1.81 -2.27
C MET A 255 15.38 -2.69 -3.07
N ILE A 256 14.91 -3.78 -3.67
CA ILE A 256 15.73 -4.66 -4.52
C ILE A 256 16.34 -3.88 -5.72
N PRO A 257 15.55 -3.24 -6.60
CA PRO A 257 16.09 -2.46 -7.70
C PRO A 257 16.82 -1.20 -7.19
N ALA A 258 16.41 -0.60 -6.07
CA ALA A 258 17.15 0.52 -5.48
C ALA A 258 18.57 0.12 -5.04
N CYS A 259 18.75 -1.05 -4.42
CA CYS A 259 20.05 -1.58 -4.05
C CYS A 259 20.92 -1.91 -5.28
N TYR A 260 20.32 -2.48 -6.33
CA TYR A 260 21.02 -2.70 -7.60
C TYR A 260 21.49 -1.37 -8.21
N ASN A 261 20.59 -0.39 -8.33
CA ASN A 261 20.95 0.93 -8.84
C ASN A 261 22.04 1.57 -7.96
N LEU A 262 21.88 1.59 -6.65
CA LEU A 262 22.91 2.11 -5.73
C LEU A 262 24.29 1.44 -5.94
N SER A 263 24.30 0.11 -6.08
CA SER A 263 25.50 -0.67 -6.39
C SER A 263 26.09 -0.27 -7.75
N ALA A 264 25.26 -0.13 -8.78
CA ALA A 264 25.67 0.28 -10.12
C ALA A 264 26.29 1.69 -10.13
N THR A 265 25.74 2.65 -9.37
CA THR A 265 26.34 3.98 -9.19
C THR A 265 27.69 3.89 -8.50
N TYR A 266 27.77 3.19 -7.37
CA TYR A 266 28.99 3.14 -6.58
C TYR A 266 30.14 2.42 -7.32
N THR A 267 29.83 1.32 -8.01
CA THR A 267 30.83 0.51 -8.71
C THR A 267 31.09 0.95 -10.15
N ASN A 268 30.27 1.89 -10.66
CA ASN A 268 30.18 2.24 -12.08
C ASN A 268 30.00 1.01 -12.98
N ASN A 269 29.28 0.00 -12.49
CA ASN A 269 28.97 -1.19 -13.27
C ASN A 269 27.60 -1.02 -13.93
N TYR A 270 27.60 -1.03 -15.25
CA TYR A 270 26.42 -0.88 -16.07
C TYR A 270 26.01 -2.21 -16.69
N ASP A 271 24.71 -2.53 -16.59
CA ASP A 271 24.10 -3.64 -17.29
C ASP A 271 22.69 -3.22 -17.75
N MET A 272 22.47 -3.20 -19.06
CA MET A 272 21.19 -2.76 -19.63
C MET A 272 20.04 -3.71 -19.28
N ALA A 273 20.30 -5.03 -19.22
CA ALA A 273 19.25 -6.01 -18.94
C ALA A 273 18.75 -5.84 -17.50
N PHE A 274 19.68 -5.68 -16.55
CA PHE A 274 19.32 -5.43 -15.14
C PHE A 274 18.69 -4.06 -14.92
N THR A 275 19.08 -3.04 -15.69
CA THR A 275 18.42 -1.73 -15.66
C THR A 275 16.96 -1.84 -16.15
N ASN A 276 16.72 -2.52 -17.29
CA ASN A 276 15.37 -2.77 -17.78
C ASN A 276 14.52 -3.56 -16.77
N VAL A 277 15.07 -4.64 -16.21
CA VAL A 277 14.38 -5.41 -15.15
C VAL A 277 14.07 -4.55 -13.94
N SER A 278 14.99 -3.67 -13.53
CA SER A 278 14.79 -2.75 -12.41
C SER A 278 13.64 -1.78 -12.68
N VAL A 279 13.54 -1.24 -13.89
CA VAL A 279 12.43 -0.38 -14.31
C VAL A 279 11.10 -1.14 -14.25
N ILE A 280 11.05 -2.38 -14.73
CA ILE A 280 9.85 -3.23 -14.68
C ILE A 280 9.44 -3.50 -13.22
N VAL A 281 10.39 -3.87 -12.35
CA VAL A 281 10.11 -4.15 -10.94
C VAL A 281 9.63 -2.89 -10.22
N ILE A 282 10.28 -1.75 -10.42
CA ILE A 282 9.85 -0.45 -9.87
C ILE A 282 8.43 -0.13 -10.35
N THR A 283 8.15 -0.28 -11.65
CA THR A 283 6.83 0.02 -12.24
C THR A 283 5.73 -0.96 -11.80
N SER A 284 6.07 -2.07 -11.15
CA SER A 284 5.12 -3.07 -10.65
C SER A 284 4.82 -2.97 -9.14
N HIS A 285 5.53 -2.10 -8.41
CA HIS A 285 5.44 -2.09 -6.95
C HIS A 285 4.04 -1.73 -6.42
N GLY A 286 3.32 -0.82 -7.09
CA GLY A 286 1.96 -0.42 -6.74
C GLY A 286 0.96 -1.55 -6.95
N LEU A 287 1.18 -2.38 -7.98
CA LEU A 287 0.38 -3.57 -8.25
C LEU A 287 0.48 -4.53 -7.08
N PHE A 288 1.71 -4.85 -6.67
CA PHE A 288 1.98 -5.70 -5.52
C PHE A 288 1.39 -5.12 -4.24
N ALA A 289 1.51 -3.81 -4.01
CA ALA A 289 0.91 -3.13 -2.88
C ALA A 289 -0.62 -3.31 -2.84
N THR A 290 -1.26 -3.17 -4.00
CA THR A 290 -2.72 -3.33 -4.15
C THR A 290 -3.14 -4.77 -3.91
N ILE A 291 -2.44 -5.74 -4.47
CA ILE A 291 -2.74 -7.18 -4.27
C ILE A 291 -2.63 -7.52 -2.78
N ILE A 292 -1.53 -7.15 -2.12
CA ILE A 292 -1.34 -7.43 -0.69
C ILE A 292 -2.43 -6.74 0.14
N MET A 293 -2.76 -5.49 -0.18
CA MET A 293 -3.84 -4.75 0.46
C MET A 293 -5.18 -5.51 0.40
N LEU A 294 -5.55 -6.02 -0.79
CA LEU A 294 -6.77 -6.78 -1.01
C LEU A 294 -6.76 -8.12 -0.26
N LEU A 295 -5.61 -8.78 -0.12
CA LEU A 295 -5.50 -10.12 0.48
C LEU A 295 -5.37 -10.09 2.01
N ILE A 296 -4.72 -9.08 2.57
CA ILE A 296 -4.31 -9.09 3.98
C ILE A 296 -5.40 -8.63 4.94
N HIS A 297 -6.28 -7.73 4.50
CA HIS A 297 -7.39 -7.24 5.30
C HIS A 297 -8.61 -8.14 5.11
N LYS A 298 -9.06 -8.81 6.18
CA LYS A 298 -10.26 -9.64 6.17
C LYS A 298 -11.49 -8.98 5.50
N PRO A 299 -11.87 -7.71 5.80
CA PRO A 299 -13.02 -7.09 5.13
C PRO A 299 -12.80 -6.93 3.62
N TYR A 300 -11.61 -6.49 3.20
CA TYR A 300 -11.31 -6.34 1.77
C TYR A 300 -11.26 -7.67 1.06
N ARG A 301 -10.51 -8.65 1.57
CA ARG A 301 -10.43 -9.99 0.97
C ARG A 301 -11.79 -10.63 0.79
N THR A 302 -12.67 -10.49 1.79
CA THR A 302 -14.02 -11.05 1.71
C THR A 302 -14.82 -10.40 0.59
N GLU A 303 -14.73 -9.08 0.41
CA GLU A 303 -15.42 -8.37 -0.66
C GLU A 303 -14.75 -8.61 -2.03
N THR A 304 -13.43 -8.71 -2.10
CA THR A 304 -12.69 -9.10 -3.32
C THR A 304 -13.15 -10.47 -3.82
N LEU A 305 -13.19 -11.49 -2.94
CA LEU A 305 -13.61 -12.84 -3.31
C LEU A 305 -15.07 -12.89 -3.76
N LYS A 306 -15.94 -12.05 -3.18
CA LYS A 306 -17.34 -11.91 -3.63
C LYS A 306 -17.42 -11.30 -5.03
N VAL A 307 -16.68 -10.23 -5.30
CA VAL A 307 -16.65 -9.58 -6.62
C VAL A 307 -16.11 -10.54 -7.69
N LEU A 308 -15.14 -11.39 -7.33
CA LEU A 308 -14.56 -12.40 -8.22
C LEU A 308 -15.39 -13.70 -8.34
N GLY A 309 -16.54 -13.81 -7.66
CA GLY A 309 -17.40 -15.00 -7.75
C GLY A 309 -16.81 -16.28 -7.12
N ILE A 310 -15.80 -16.18 -6.25
CA ILE A 310 -15.14 -17.34 -5.63
C ILE A 310 -15.95 -17.77 -4.39
N GLU A 311 -17.08 -18.46 -4.62
CA GLU A 311 -18.08 -18.80 -3.59
C GLU A 311 -17.60 -19.77 -2.50
N ARG A 312 -16.56 -20.59 -2.76
CA ARG A 312 -16.10 -21.64 -1.84
C ARG A 312 -15.63 -21.12 -0.46
N PHE A 313 -15.22 -19.85 -0.35
CA PHE A 313 -14.83 -19.24 0.92
C PHE A 313 -15.95 -18.47 1.64
N TYR A 314 -17.07 -18.19 0.95
CA TYR A 314 -18.19 -17.42 1.52
C TYR A 314 -19.05 -18.27 2.46
N LYS A 315 -19.29 -19.54 2.13
CA LYS A 315 -20.16 -20.44 2.91
C LYS A 315 -19.63 -20.79 4.30
N SER A 316 -18.31 -20.74 4.54
CA SER A 316 -17.74 -21.12 5.84
C SER A 316 -18.04 -20.13 7.00
N ASN A 317 -18.50 -18.90 6.72
CA ASN A 317 -18.81 -17.90 7.76
C ASN A 317 -20.32 -17.67 8.01
N LYS A 318 -21.23 -18.30 7.24
CA LYS A 318 -22.64 -18.31 7.61
C LYS A 318 -22.85 -19.49 8.56
N LEU A 319 -22.90 -19.21 9.87
CA LEU A 319 -23.41 -20.16 10.85
C LEU A 319 -24.80 -20.63 10.40
N THR A 320 -24.92 -21.92 10.09
CA THR A 320 -26.21 -22.57 9.86
C THR A 320 -26.94 -22.63 11.19
N VAL A 321 -27.92 -21.75 11.39
CA VAL A 321 -28.87 -21.88 12.51
C VAL A 321 -29.79 -23.05 12.18
N VAL A 322 -29.50 -24.22 12.72
CA VAL A 322 -30.40 -25.38 12.66
C VAL A 322 -31.43 -25.20 13.77
N ARG A 323 -32.70 -24.93 13.40
CA ARG A 323 -33.83 -25.03 14.33
C ARG A 323 -34.10 -26.52 14.59
N MET A 324 -33.89 -26.99 15.81
CA MET A 324 -34.46 -28.26 16.27
C MET A 324 -35.79 -27.97 16.97
N SER A 325 -36.88 -28.50 16.43
CA SER A 325 -38.18 -28.55 17.10
C SER A 325 -38.22 -29.75 18.04
N ILE A 326 -38.32 -29.50 19.35
CA ILE A 326 -38.54 -30.54 20.36
C ILE A 326 -40.04 -30.73 20.52
N SER A 327 -40.56 -31.92 20.21
CA SER A 327 -41.93 -32.33 20.55
C SER A 327 -41.95 -32.90 21.97
N ILE A 328 -42.63 -32.24 22.91
CA ILE A 328 -42.86 -32.78 24.25
C ILE A 328 -44.21 -33.49 24.25
N GLY A 329 -44.20 -34.81 24.46
CA GLY A 329 -45.40 -35.64 24.61
C GLY A 329 -46.07 -35.43 25.97
N GLN A 330 -47.40 -35.48 26.00
CA GLN A 330 -48.24 -35.37 27.20
C GLN A 330 -48.52 -36.74 27.82
N THR A 331 -48.34 -36.87 29.14
CA THR A 331 -48.98 -37.85 30.07
C THR A 331 -48.53 -37.48 31.49
N GLY A 332 -49.28 -37.39 32.58
CA GLY A 332 -50.69 -37.49 33.01
C GLY A 332 -50.73 -36.93 34.47
N PRO A 333 -51.90 -36.72 35.11
CA PRO A 333 -52.00 -35.87 36.30
C PRO A 333 -51.65 -36.66 37.57
N ASP A 334 -50.75 -36.12 38.38
CA ASP A 334 -50.81 -36.08 39.85
C ASP A 334 -49.47 -35.55 40.40
N GLU A 335 -49.48 -34.28 40.79
CA GLU A 335 -48.66 -33.59 41.79
C GLU A 335 -48.40 -32.12 41.40
N ALA A 336 -48.54 -31.25 42.40
CA ALA A 336 -48.62 -29.80 42.27
C ALA A 336 -47.35 -29.18 41.68
N GLY A 337 -47.52 -28.28 40.69
CA GLY A 337 -46.44 -27.38 40.29
C GLY A 337 -46.61 -26.72 38.92
N ILE A 338 -46.98 -25.44 38.93
CA ILE A 338 -46.68 -24.41 37.91
C ILE A 338 -47.20 -24.69 36.48
N ILE A 339 -48.21 -23.90 36.08
CA ILE A 339 -48.73 -23.78 34.71
C ILE A 339 -47.59 -23.39 33.74
N PRO A 340 -47.31 -24.14 32.65
CA PRO A 340 -46.48 -23.64 31.57
C PRO A 340 -47.33 -22.85 30.57
N VAL A 341 -47.02 -21.56 30.41
CA VAL A 341 -47.48 -20.74 29.27
C VAL A 341 -46.65 -21.15 28.04
N PRO A 342 -47.24 -21.35 26.86
CA PRO A 342 -46.50 -21.80 25.68
C PRO A 342 -45.63 -20.68 25.13
N GLY A 343 -44.31 -20.79 25.32
CA GLY A 343 -43.31 -19.91 24.72
C GLY A 343 -42.31 -20.73 23.93
N VAL A 344 -42.18 -20.45 22.63
CA VAL A 344 -41.22 -21.09 21.72
C VAL A 344 -39.80 -20.85 22.23
N LEU A 345 -39.17 -21.88 22.78
CA LEU A 345 -37.74 -21.88 23.11
C LEU A 345 -36.93 -22.05 21.81
N GLU A 346 -36.40 -20.95 21.26
CA GLU A 346 -35.33 -21.02 20.27
C GLU A 346 -33.99 -21.21 20.97
N THR A 347 -33.42 -22.42 20.88
CA THR A 347 -32.04 -22.71 21.29
C THR A 347 -31.08 -22.39 20.15
N SER A 348 -30.20 -21.40 20.34
CA SER A 348 -29.06 -21.16 19.43
C SER A 348 -27.79 -21.76 20.03
N TYR A 349 -27.20 -22.77 19.38
CA TYR A 349 -25.87 -23.28 19.74
C TYR A 349 -24.76 -22.47 19.05
N TYR A 350 -23.76 -22.08 19.83
CA TYR A 350 -22.49 -21.55 19.33
C TYR A 350 -21.45 -22.67 19.34
N GLU A 351 -20.81 -22.93 18.20
CA GLU A 351 -19.57 -23.70 18.17
C GLU A 351 -18.39 -22.77 17.92
N LYS A 352 -17.42 -22.77 18.85
CA LYS A 352 -16.11 -22.16 18.66
C LYS A 352 -15.05 -23.11 19.20
N GLN A 353 -14.08 -23.45 18.34
CA GLN A 353 -12.83 -24.13 18.70
C GLN A 353 -12.10 -23.35 19.81
N SER A 354 -12.32 -23.75 21.07
CA SER A 354 -11.39 -23.69 22.21
C SER A 354 -12.17 -23.91 23.52
N GLY A 355 -12.48 -25.16 23.84
CA GLY A 355 -12.52 -25.72 25.21
C GLY A 355 -13.38 -25.12 26.33
N ILE A 356 -14.21 -24.09 26.14
CA ILE A 356 -15.07 -23.55 27.22
C ILE A 356 -16.51 -23.39 26.71
N LYS A 357 -17.42 -24.23 27.20
CA LYS A 357 -18.88 -24.13 26.95
C LYS A 357 -19.44 -22.99 27.81
N LYS A 358 -20.05 -21.98 27.19
CA LYS A 358 -20.87 -20.97 27.88
C LYS A 358 -22.28 -21.05 27.32
N ILE A 359 -23.24 -21.44 28.14
CA ILE A 359 -24.67 -21.49 27.79
C ILE A 359 -25.24 -20.08 28.03
N ILE A 360 -25.90 -19.50 27.02
CA ILE A 360 -26.64 -18.25 27.15
C ILE A 360 -28.11 -18.57 26.85
N TYR A 361 -28.97 -18.37 27.84
CA TYR A 361 -30.41 -18.40 27.65
C TYR A 361 -30.89 -17.00 27.28
N THR A 362 -31.74 -16.89 26.27
CA THR A 362 -32.50 -15.67 26.01
C THR A 362 -33.97 -16.00 26.22
N VAL A 363 -34.55 -15.57 27.35
CA VAL A 363 -35.98 -15.68 27.62
C VAL A 363 -36.62 -14.36 27.16
N ARG A 364 -37.52 -14.43 26.18
CA ARG A 364 -38.31 -13.28 25.75
C ARG A 364 -39.65 -13.34 26.48
N ASP A 365 -39.80 -12.39 27.41
CA ASP A 365 -41.05 -11.80 27.91
C ASP A 365 -41.06 -11.67 29.44
N LEU A 366 -40.43 -10.60 29.91
CA LEU A 366 -40.85 -9.87 31.10
C LEU A 366 -40.48 -8.40 30.90
N LYS A 367 -41.51 -7.56 30.88
CA LYS A 367 -41.41 -6.10 30.86
C LYS A 367 -40.53 -5.63 32.02
N ALA A 368 -39.67 -4.64 31.73
CA ALA A 368 -38.86 -3.87 32.66
C ALA A 368 -37.73 -4.64 33.38
N VAL A 369 -36.61 -4.82 32.67
CA VAL A 369 -35.28 -4.68 33.30
C VAL A 369 -34.66 -3.41 32.74
N LYS A 370 -34.46 -2.44 33.62
CA LYS A 370 -33.65 -1.25 33.38
C LYS A 370 -32.22 -1.75 33.11
N ILE A 371 -31.90 -1.98 31.84
CA ILE A 371 -30.52 -2.23 31.43
C ILE A 371 -29.81 -0.90 31.65
N LEU A 372 -29.07 -0.81 32.76
CA LEU A 372 -27.96 0.12 32.85
C LEU A 372 -26.98 -0.26 31.74
N TYR A 373 -27.18 0.33 30.57
CA TYR A 373 -26.08 0.52 29.63
C TYR A 373 -25.09 1.42 30.36
N LYS A 374 -24.15 0.80 31.07
CA LYS A 374 -22.83 1.38 31.12
C LYS A 374 -22.30 1.20 29.70
N GLU A 375 -22.59 2.21 28.90
CA GLU A 375 -22.00 2.41 27.60
C GLU A 375 -20.50 2.61 27.86
N ASP A 376 -19.78 1.50 28.00
CA ASP A 376 -18.34 1.52 27.94
C ASP A 376 -18.02 1.95 26.50
N GLN A 377 -17.92 3.26 26.33
CA GLN A 377 -17.24 3.96 25.26
C GLN A 377 -15.82 3.40 25.19
N VAL A 378 -15.66 2.27 24.50
CA VAL A 378 -14.34 1.72 24.18
C VAL A 378 -13.79 2.54 23.01
N PRO A 379 -12.71 3.32 23.19
CA PRO A 379 -12.09 4.05 22.09
C PRO A 379 -11.40 3.04 21.19
N TRP A 380 -11.93 2.82 19.99
CA TRP A 380 -11.26 2.05 18.95
C TRP A 380 -10.29 2.97 18.21
N ALA A 381 -9.09 3.00 18.79
CA ALA A 381 -7.87 3.69 18.39
C ALA A 381 -7.34 3.23 17.01
#